data_AF-A0A7S0PV90-F1
#
_entry.id   AF-A0A7S0PV90-F1
#
_cell.length_a   1.000
_cell.length_b   1.000
_cell.length_c   1.000
_cell.angle_alpha   90.00
_cell.angle_beta   90.00
_cell.angle_gamma   90.00
#
_symmetry.space_group_name_H-M   'P 1'
#
loop_
_entity.id
_entity.type
_entity.pdbx_description
1 polymer ?
#
loop_
_entity_poly.entity_id
_entity_poly.type
_entity_poly.pdbx_seq_one_letter_code
_entity_poly.pdbx_strand_id
1 'polypeptide(L)'
;AGGAPPPAVRWLLSTSQTGVAPIYILFNMACACSLVWMPYTILVEFSMLLSVPSILLFMWSFVALRVQRPDVHRPFLIPGGLPAAVLFTVVPVAISISYAAIVATESAIGAAQSSSRHGEMNPTYQIWSMFGVIGLGGLAHLITSRRYSARPAPPAHLTKHLHLPPTVSIELTKHRRKRLHHEPTETSPPPSPPP
;
A
#
# COMPACT_ATOMS: atom_id res chain seq x y z
N ALA A 1 -16.68 -23.63 -19.85
CA ALA A 1 -15.46 -24.35 -19.41
C ALA A 1 -14.81 -23.57 -18.27
N GLY A 2 -15.06 -23.97 -17.02
CA GLY A 2 -14.52 -23.31 -15.82
C GLY A 2 -13.46 -24.19 -15.16
N GLY A 3 -12.29 -24.29 -15.79
CA GLY A 3 -11.16 -25.05 -15.22
C GLY A 3 -10.63 -24.34 -13.98
N ALA A 4 -10.39 -25.09 -12.90
CA ALA A 4 -9.73 -24.55 -11.72
C ALA A 4 -8.35 -23.99 -12.10
N PRO A 5 -7.92 -22.85 -11.53
CA PRO A 5 -6.62 -22.29 -11.83
C PRO A 5 -5.51 -23.24 -11.37
N PRO A 6 -4.37 -23.28 -12.08
CA PRO A 6 -3.24 -24.14 -11.71
C PRO A 6 -2.76 -23.83 -10.29
N PRO A 7 -2.20 -24.82 -9.58
CA PRO A 7 -1.85 -24.70 -8.16
C PRO A 7 -0.86 -23.55 -7.87
N ALA A 8 0.02 -23.24 -8.83
CA ALA A 8 0.96 -22.13 -8.74
C ALA A 8 0.26 -20.76 -8.68
N VAL A 9 -0.76 -20.54 -9.52
CA VAL A 9 -1.52 -19.27 -9.53
C VAL A 9 -2.32 -19.14 -8.25
N ARG A 10 -2.88 -20.25 -7.75
CA ARG A 10 -3.58 -20.27 -6.47
C ARG A 10 -2.65 -19.93 -5.30
N TRP A 11 -1.42 -20.42 -5.30
CA TRP A 11 -0.41 -20.07 -4.30
C TRP A 11 -0.01 -18.60 -4.41
N LEU A 12 0.23 -18.11 -5.63
CA LEU A 12 0.62 -16.73 -5.91
C LEU A 12 -0.41 -15.70 -5.41
N LEU A 13 -1.69 -16.03 -5.53
CA LEU A 13 -2.81 -15.21 -5.07
C LEU A 13 -3.24 -15.52 -3.62
N SER A 14 -2.69 -16.55 -2.99
CA SER A 14 -3.07 -16.90 -1.62
C SER A 14 -2.51 -15.87 -0.64
N THR A 15 -3.40 -15.24 0.14
CA THR A 15 -2.99 -14.36 1.24
C THR A 15 -2.24 -15.20 2.27
N SER A 16 -0.97 -14.87 2.49
CA SER A 16 -0.15 -15.52 3.51
C SER A 16 -0.63 -15.12 4.92
N GLN A 17 -0.17 -15.84 5.94
CA GLN A 17 -0.48 -15.53 7.36
C GLN A 17 -0.09 -14.09 7.78
N THR A 18 0.78 -13.41 7.02
CA THR A 18 1.18 -12.03 7.27
C THR A 18 0.26 -11.00 6.60
N GLY A 19 -0.76 -11.44 5.87
CA GLY A 19 -1.73 -10.56 5.20
C GLY A 19 -1.29 -10.02 3.83
N VAL A 20 -0.07 -10.32 3.39
CA VAL A 20 0.47 -9.88 2.09
C VAL A 20 0.51 -11.07 1.14
N ALA A 21 -0.07 -10.93 -0.06
CA ALA A 21 -0.01 -11.96 -1.09
C ALA A 21 1.40 -12.05 -1.72
N PRO A 22 1.94 -13.26 -1.98
CA PRO A 22 3.26 -13.46 -2.57
C PRO A 22 3.49 -12.70 -3.88
N ILE A 23 2.43 -12.47 -4.67
CA ILE A 23 2.50 -11.71 -5.92
C ILE A 23 3.08 -10.30 -5.72
N TYR A 24 2.72 -9.61 -4.63
CA TYR A 24 3.20 -8.25 -4.37
C TYR A 24 4.69 -8.24 -4.05
N ILE A 25 5.18 -9.28 -3.38
CA ILE A 25 6.60 -9.44 -3.03
C ILE A 25 7.40 -9.68 -4.30
N LEU A 26 6.94 -10.59 -5.17
CA LEU A 26 7.61 -10.87 -6.44
C LEU A 26 7.57 -9.67 -7.39
N PHE A 27 6.45 -8.96 -7.44
CA PHE A 27 6.33 -7.74 -8.22
C PHE A 27 7.28 -6.64 -7.73
N ASN A 28 7.34 -6.40 -6.42
CA ASN A 28 8.28 -5.44 -5.84
C ASN A 28 9.74 -5.85 -6.09
N MET A 29 10.07 -7.13 -5.92
CA MET A 29 11.39 -7.67 -6.25
C MET A 29 11.75 -7.43 -7.72
N ALA A 30 10.84 -7.72 -8.65
CA ALA A 30 11.07 -7.49 -10.07
C ALA A 30 11.32 -6.01 -10.37
N CYS A 31 10.49 -5.10 -9.83
CA CYS A 31 10.71 -3.65 -9.95
C CYS A 31 12.06 -3.22 -9.37
N ALA A 32 12.42 -3.70 -8.18
CA ALA A 32 13.70 -3.39 -7.55
C ALA A 32 14.89 -3.88 -8.39
N CYS A 33 14.81 -5.10 -8.92
CA CYS A 33 15.82 -5.65 -9.82
C CYS A 33 15.96 -4.81 -11.10
N SER A 34 14.85 -4.33 -11.67
CA SER A 34 14.90 -3.43 -12.83
C SER A 34 15.54 -2.08 -12.49
N LEU A 35 15.25 -1.51 -11.32
CA LEU A 35 15.80 -0.23 -10.88
C LEU A 35 17.32 -0.27 -10.63
N VAL A 36 17.90 -1.43 -10.30
CA VAL A 36 19.36 -1.59 -10.12
C VAL A 36 20.15 -1.29 -11.41
N TRP A 37 19.52 -1.38 -12.58
CA TRP A 37 20.17 -1.05 -13.85
C TRP A 37 20.19 0.45 -14.15
N MET A 38 19.46 1.26 -13.39
CA MET A 38 19.47 2.71 -13.55
C MET A 38 20.61 3.37 -12.75
N PRO A 39 21.22 4.43 -13.29
CA PRO A 39 22.18 5.22 -12.54
C PRO A 39 21.52 5.87 -11.32
N TYR A 40 22.30 6.01 -10.24
CA TYR A 40 21.82 6.52 -8.95
C TYR A 40 21.05 7.84 -9.06
N THR A 41 21.55 8.78 -9.87
CA THR A 41 20.90 10.09 -10.08
C THR A 41 19.46 9.95 -10.56
N ILE A 42 19.21 9.12 -11.58
CA ILE A 42 17.86 8.92 -12.12
C ILE A 42 17.00 8.13 -11.14
N LEU A 43 17.59 7.24 -10.33
CA LEU A 43 16.85 6.52 -9.29
C LEU A 43 16.33 7.47 -8.21
N VAL A 44 17.16 8.43 -7.78
CA VAL A 44 16.75 9.49 -6.84
C VAL A 44 15.69 10.39 -7.45
N GLU A 45 15.89 10.85 -8.68
CA GLU A 45 14.90 11.67 -9.40
C GLU A 45 13.56 10.93 -9.56
N PHE A 46 13.58 9.67 -9.95
CA PHE A 46 12.39 8.84 -10.09
C PHE A 46 11.67 8.63 -8.75
N SER A 47 12.41 8.39 -7.66
CA SER A 47 11.84 8.31 -6.32
C SER A 47 11.16 9.62 -5.91
N MET A 48 11.78 10.77 -6.21
CA MET A 48 11.20 12.08 -5.94
C MET A 48 9.96 12.33 -6.80
N LEU A 49 9.99 11.98 -8.09
CA LEU A 49 8.84 12.06 -8.98
C LEU A 49 7.67 11.18 -8.55
N LEU A 50 7.93 9.96 -8.03
CA LEU A 50 6.89 9.10 -7.48
C LEU A 50 6.32 9.63 -6.16
N SER A 51 7.11 10.38 -5.39
CA SER A 51 6.63 10.97 -4.13
C SER A 51 5.60 12.09 -4.36
N VAL A 52 5.71 12.84 -5.45
CA VAL A 52 4.79 13.93 -5.81
C VAL A 52 3.33 13.48 -5.90
N PRO A 53 2.93 12.52 -6.75
CA PRO A 53 1.53 12.09 -6.84
C PRO A 53 1.05 11.47 -5.53
N SER A 54 1.92 10.81 -4.75
CA SER A 54 1.57 10.29 -3.42
C SER A 54 1.18 11.42 -2.46
N ILE A 55 1.98 12.49 -2.41
CA ILE A 55 1.68 13.69 -1.59
C ILE A 55 0.40 14.37 -2.08
N LEU A 56 0.22 14.52 -3.39
CA LEU A 56 -1.00 15.11 -3.97
C LEU A 56 -2.25 14.30 -3.61
N LEU A 57 -2.20 12.98 -3.76
CA LEU A 57 -3.30 12.09 -3.39
C LEU A 57 -3.57 12.13 -1.88
N PHE A 58 -2.52 12.20 -1.07
CA PHE A 58 -2.65 12.34 0.38
C PHE A 58 -3.34 13.66 0.75
N MET A 59 -2.90 14.79 0.20
CA MET A 59 -3.54 16.10 0.41
C MET A 59 -4.99 16.11 -0.10
N TRP A 60 -5.24 15.53 -1.27
CA TRP A 60 -6.58 15.39 -1.83
C TRP A 60 -7.49 14.57 -0.91
N SER A 61 -7.01 13.41 -0.44
CA SER A 61 -7.76 12.55 0.49
C SER A 61 -8.09 13.28 1.78
N PHE A 62 -7.15 14.08 2.31
CA PHE A 62 -7.33 14.86 3.52
C PHE A 62 -8.42 15.94 3.35
N VAL A 63 -8.42 16.67 2.24
CA VAL A 63 -9.46 17.67 1.94
C VAL A 63 -10.80 16.97 1.69
N ALA A 64 -10.83 15.90 0.90
CA ALA A 64 -12.05 15.14 0.62
C ALA A 64 -12.70 14.61 1.90
N LEU A 65 -11.92 14.09 2.85
CA LEU A 65 -12.39 13.65 4.16
C LEU A 65 -12.98 14.79 4.99
N ARG A 66 -12.48 16.03 4.86
CA ARG A 66 -13.04 17.19 5.57
C ARG A 66 -14.32 17.73 4.94
N VAL A 67 -14.44 17.66 3.62
CA VAL A 67 -15.66 18.06 2.90
C VAL A 67 -16.78 17.04 3.09
N GLN A 68 -16.46 15.74 3.00
CA GLN A 68 -17.48 14.68 3.07
C GLN A 68 -17.97 14.40 4.48
N ARG A 69 -17.10 14.57 5.50
CA ARG A 69 -17.43 14.26 6.90
C ARG A 69 -16.93 15.37 7.84
N PRO A 70 -17.61 16.53 7.85
CA PRO A 70 -17.24 17.65 8.71
C PRO A 70 -17.45 17.34 10.20
N ASP A 71 -18.51 16.59 10.56
CA ASP A 71 -18.94 16.38 11.95
C ASP A 71 -18.26 15.20 12.67
N VAL A 72 -17.31 14.52 12.02
CA VAL A 72 -16.57 13.43 12.66
C VAL A 72 -15.66 14.02 13.73
N HIS A 73 -15.77 13.50 14.96
CA HIS A 73 -14.92 13.91 16.07
C HIS A 73 -13.45 13.57 15.78
N ARG A 74 -12.60 14.61 15.66
CA ARG A 74 -11.16 14.47 15.39
C ARG A 74 -10.38 14.84 16.66
N PRO A 75 -9.45 13.98 17.13
CA PRO A 75 -8.64 14.28 18.31
C PRO A 75 -7.69 15.47 18.09
N PHE A 76 -7.37 15.78 16.83
CA PHE A 76 -6.57 16.94 16.44
C PHE A 76 -7.38 17.85 15.51
N LEU A 77 -7.70 19.05 16.01
CA LEU A 77 -8.37 20.10 15.25
C LEU A 77 -7.32 21.10 14.76
N ILE A 78 -7.43 21.46 13.48
CA ILE A 78 -6.57 22.51 12.91
C ILE A 78 -7.24 23.85 13.24
N PRO A 79 -6.53 24.79 13.87
CA PRO A 79 -7.07 26.12 14.11
C PRO A 79 -7.44 26.78 12.79
N GLY A 80 -8.66 27.32 12.69
CA GLY A 80 -9.18 27.93 11.45
C GLY A 80 -10.01 27.00 10.55
N GLY A 81 -10.28 25.76 10.97
CA GLY A 81 -11.30 24.91 10.33
C GLY A 81 -10.94 24.42 8.92
N LEU A 82 -11.93 24.37 8.03
CA LEU A 82 -11.76 23.93 6.64
C LEU A 82 -10.90 24.88 5.79
N PRO A 83 -11.06 26.22 5.82
CA PRO A 83 -10.24 27.09 4.97
C PRO A 83 -8.76 27.07 5.35
N ALA A 84 -8.43 27.01 6.64
CA ALA A 84 -7.05 26.83 7.08
C ALA A 84 -6.48 25.48 6.59
N ALA A 85 -7.27 24.40 6.70
CA ALA A 85 -6.88 23.09 6.21
C ALA A 85 -6.59 23.08 4.70
N VAL A 86 -7.41 23.78 3.89
CA VAL A 86 -7.16 23.95 2.45
C VAL A 86 -5.89 24.75 2.21
N LEU A 87 -5.69 25.87 2.90
CA LEU A 87 -4.49 26.71 2.73
C LEU A 87 -3.20 25.92 3.04
N PHE A 88 -3.21 25.12 4.11
CA PHE A 88 -2.08 24.24 4.46
C PHE A 88 -1.80 23.16 3.40
N THR A 89 -2.81 22.72 2.65
CA THR A 89 -2.63 21.75 1.56
C THR A 89 -2.11 22.39 0.27
N VAL A 90 -2.44 23.66 0.03
CA VAL A 90 -2.03 24.38 -1.18
C VAL A 90 -0.51 24.55 -1.23
N VAL A 91 0.14 24.84 -0.09
CA VAL A 91 1.60 25.04 -0.03
C VAL A 91 2.40 23.81 -0.50
N PRO A 92 2.25 22.60 0.08
CA PRO A 92 2.98 21.42 -0.38
C PRO A 92 2.59 21.03 -1.80
N VAL A 93 1.32 21.20 -2.20
CA VAL A 93 0.88 20.97 -3.59
C VAL A 93 1.62 21.88 -4.57
N ALA A 94 1.72 23.18 -4.26
CA ALA A 94 2.44 24.14 -5.10
C ALA A 94 3.93 23.81 -5.20
N ILE A 95 4.57 23.43 -4.09
CA ILE A 95 5.98 22.99 -4.07
C ILE A 95 6.15 21.73 -4.93
N SER A 96 5.29 20.72 -4.74
CA SER A 96 5.37 19.47 -5.50
C SER A 96 5.14 19.66 -7.00
N ILE A 97 4.19 20.51 -7.39
CA ILE A 97 3.94 20.85 -8.80
C ILE A 97 5.13 21.63 -9.38
N SER A 98 5.67 22.60 -8.64
CA SER A 98 6.83 23.37 -9.08
C SER A 98 8.05 22.47 -9.28
N TYR A 99 8.32 21.57 -8.34
CA TYR A 99 9.39 20.58 -8.46
C TYR A 99 9.17 19.65 -9.66
N ALA A 100 7.96 19.11 -9.82
CA ALA A 100 7.65 18.26 -10.97
C ALA A 100 7.79 19.01 -12.31
N ALA A 101 7.42 20.29 -12.36
CA ALA A 101 7.58 21.13 -13.54
C ALA A 101 9.06 21.36 -13.86
N ILE A 102 9.88 21.69 -12.86
CA ILE A 102 11.34 21.85 -13.03
C ILE A 102 11.95 20.55 -13.57
N VAL A 103 11.70 19.42 -12.90
CA VAL A 103 12.23 18.12 -13.33
C VAL A 103 11.72 17.74 -14.72
N ALA A 104 10.46 18.00 -15.04
CA ALA A 104 9.92 17.74 -16.38
C ALA A 104 10.60 18.61 -17.46
N THR A 105 10.85 19.89 -17.16
CA THR A 105 11.58 20.78 -18.08
C THR A 105 13.04 20.38 -18.25
N GLU A 106 13.74 20.01 -17.17
CA GLU A 106 15.11 19.50 -17.23
C GLU A 106 15.19 18.16 -17.94
N SER A 107 14.18 17.29 -17.78
CA SER A 107 14.10 16.01 -18.49
C SER A 107 13.86 16.22 -19.99
N ALA A 108 12.99 17.17 -20.36
CA ALA A 108 12.68 17.49 -21.75
C ALA A 108 13.88 18.14 -22.47
N ILE A 109 14.59 19.03 -21.79
CA ILE A 109 15.78 19.73 -22.32
C ILE A 109 17.01 18.81 -22.28
N GLY A 110 17.17 18.03 -21.21
CA GLY A 110 18.26 17.07 -21.00
C GLY A 110 18.17 15.83 -21.89
N ALA A 111 16.98 15.45 -22.39
CA ALA A 111 16.84 14.43 -23.43
C ALA A 111 17.56 14.83 -24.75
N ALA A 112 17.71 16.13 -25.03
CA ALA A 112 18.47 16.62 -26.17
C ALA A 112 20.00 16.62 -25.94
N GLN A 113 20.46 16.52 -24.68
CA GLN A 113 21.88 16.68 -24.29
C GLN A 113 22.53 15.41 -23.69
N SER A 114 21.72 14.43 -23.27
CA SER A 114 22.17 13.20 -22.58
C SER A 114 22.79 12.12 -23.49
N SER A 115 22.83 12.32 -24.81
CA SER A 115 23.59 11.42 -25.71
C SER A 115 25.12 11.54 -25.57
N SER A 116 25.63 12.56 -24.88
CA SER A 116 27.07 12.92 -24.93
C SER A 116 27.83 12.86 -23.60
N ARG A 117 27.20 12.48 -22.48
CA ARG A 117 27.86 12.52 -21.15
C ARG A 117 27.48 11.34 -20.25
N HIS A 118 27.51 10.12 -20.79
CA HIS A 118 27.57 8.93 -19.95
C HIS A 118 28.94 8.92 -19.24
N GLY A 119 28.98 9.39 -18.00
CA GLY A 119 30.08 9.08 -17.10
C GLY A 119 30.01 7.59 -16.76
N GLU A 120 30.89 6.80 -17.37
CA GLU A 120 31.05 5.36 -17.12
C GLU A 120 31.32 5.12 -15.63
N MET A 121 30.32 4.69 -14.87
CA MET A 121 30.60 3.95 -13.64
C MET A 121 31.25 2.63 -14.04
N ASN A 122 32.38 2.30 -13.41
CA ASN A 122 33.10 1.07 -13.71
C ASN A 122 32.14 -0.13 -13.55
N PRO A 123 31.95 -0.96 -14.59
CA PRO A 123 30.94 -2.03 -14.62
C PRO A 123 31.06 -3.02 -13.45
N THR A 124 32.22 -3.08 -12.79
CA THR A 124 32.41 -3.83 -11.56
C THR A 124 31.45 -3.41 -10.44
N TYR A 125 31.23 -2.12 -10.20
CA TYR A 125 30.34 -1.68 -9.10
C TYR A 125 28.89 -2.08 -9.34
N GLN A 126 28.44 -2.08 -10.61
CA GLN A 126 27.11 -2.50 -11.01
C GLN A 126 26.89 -4.00 -10.77
N ILE A 127 27.91 -4.83 -11.06
CA ILE A 127 27.89 -6.26 -10.78
C ILE A 127 27.86 -6.53 -9.27
N TRP A 128 28.71 -5.84 -8.50
CA TRP A 128 28.75 -6.00 -7.04
C TRP A 128 27.45 -5.58 -6.35
N SER A 129 26.78 -4.52 -6.83
CA SER A 129 25.47 -4.13 -6.30
C SER A 129 24.37 -5.15 -6.59
N MET A 130 24.39 -5.83 -7.76
CA MET A 130 23.45 -6.92 -8.06
C MET A 130 23.61 -8.09 -7.08
N PHE A 131 24.84 -8.53 -6.84
CA PHE A 131 25.10 -9.59 -5.86
C PHE A 131 24.72 -9.17 -4.44
N GLY A 132 24.91 -7.89 -4.09
CA GLY A 132 24.47 -7.33 -2.82
C GLY A 132 22.96 -7.43 -2.61
N VAL A 133 22.16 -7.00 -3.59
CA VAL A 133 20.68 -7.02 -3.49
C VAL A 133 20.15 -8.46 -3.48
N ILE A 134 20.66 -9.33 -4.34
CA ILE A 134 20.27 -10.75 -4.39
C ILE A 134 20.67 -11.46 -3.09
N GLY A 135 21.89 -11.21 -2.59
CA GLY A 135 22.39 -11.76 -1.33
C GLY A 135 21.57 -11.29 -0.13
N LEU A 136 21.24 -9.99 -0.06
CA LEU A 136 20.43 -9.43 1.02
C LEU A 136 18.99 -9.98 1.00
N GLY A 137 18.39 -10.09 -0.20
CA GLY A 137 17.08 -10.70 -0.38
C GLY A 137 17.06 -12.18 0.02
N GLY A 138 18.08 -12.94 -0.39
CA GLY A 138 18.27 -14.34 0.00
C GLY A 138 18.47 -14.51 1.51
N LEU A 139 19.28 -13.65 2.14
CA LEU A 139 19.52 -13.66 3.59
C LEU A 139 18.25 -13.33 4.38
N ALA A 140 17.50 -12.30 3.97
CA ALA A 140 16.22 -11.97 4.56
C ALA A 140 15.21 -13.13 4.44
N HIS A 141 15.18 -13.79 3.29
CA HIS A 141 14.36 -14.99 3.11
C HIS A 141 14.81 -16.14 4.02
N LEU A 142 16.12 -16.36 4.18
CA LEU A 142 16.65 -17.45 5.00
C LEU A 142 16.41 -17.23 6.50
N ILE A 143 16.47 -15.98 6.95
CA ILE A 143 16.13 -15.59 8.33
C ILE A 143 14.63 -15.81 8.59
N THR A 144 13.78 -15.39 7.66
CA THR A 144 12.32 -15.56 7.80
C THR A 144 11.92 -17.04 7.72
N SER A 145 12.49 -17.82 6.80
CA SER A 145 12.18 -19.25 6.67
C SER A 145 12.60 -20.06 7.90
N ARG A 146 13.78 -19.77 8.48
CA ARG A 146 14.22 -20.40 9.73
C ARG A 146 13.28 -20.09 10.90
N ARG A 147 12.76 -18.87 10.99
CA ARG A 147 11.78 -18.50 12.04
C ARG A 147 10.45 -19.21 11.87
N TYR A 148 10.03 -19.51 10.64
CA TYR A 148 8.84 -20.32 10.39
C TYR A 148 9.03 -21.78 10.78
N SER A 149 10.18 -22.38 10.47
CA SER A 149 10.49 -23.77 10.87
C SER A 149 10.70 -23.93 12.38
N ALA A 150 11.13 -22.87 13.07
CA ALA A 150 11.35 -22.88 14.51
C ALA A 150 10.09 -22.62 15.35
N ARG A 151 8.91 -22.43 14.74
CA ARG A 151 7.67 -22.44 15.53
C ARG A 151 7.50 -23.86 16.09
N PRO A 152 7.57 -24.04 17.42
CA PRO A 152 7.29 -25.33 18.02
C PRO A 152 5.90 -25.75 17.58
N ALA A 153 5.73 -27.02 17.20
CA ALA A 153 4.41 -27.56 16.98
C ALA A 153 3.53 -27.20 18.19
N PRO A 154 2.31 -26.67 17.97
CA PRO A 154 1.44 -26.32 19.08
C PRO A 154 1.34 -27.54 19.99
N PRO A 155 1.56 -27.36 21.31
CA PRO A 155 1.72 -28.48 22.20
C PRO A 155 0.44 -29.32 22.17
N ALA A 156 0.58 -30.65 22.01
CA ALA A 156 -0.52 -31.59 21.75
C ALA A 156 -1.62 -31.62 22.84
N HIS A 157 -1.42 -30.93 23.97
CA HIS A 157 -2.45 -30.76 24.99
C HIS A 157 -3.45 -29.64 24.66
N LEU A 158 -3.12 -28.68 23.79
CA LEU A 158 -4.02 -27.57 23.42
C LEU A 158 -5.05 -27.97 22.36
N THR A 159 -4.84 -29.07 21.63
CA THR A 159 -5.80 -29.64 20.67
C THR A 159 -6.89 -30.48 21.34
N LYS A 160 -6.73 -30.88 22.60
CA LYS A 160 -7.75 -31.66 23.33
C LYS A 160 -8.84 -30.79 23.96
N HIS A 161 -8.59 -29.50 24.19
CA HIS A 161 -9.56 -28.58 24.79
C HIS A 161 -10.31 -27.69 23.78
N LEU A 162 -9.95 -27.75 22.50
CA LEU A 162 -10.77 -27.16 21.43
C LEU A 162 -11.81 -28.16 20.90
N HIS A 163 -12.39 -28.97 21.79
CA HIS A 163 -13.69 -29.56 21.54
C HIS A 163 -14.74 -28.48 21.78
N LEU A 164 -14.80 -27.51 20.86
CA LEU A 164 -15.89 -26.56 20.82
C LEU A 164 -17.17 -27.39 20.65
N PRO A 165 -18.11 -27.31 21.60
CA PRO A 165 -19.36 -28.04 21.49
C PRO A 165 -20.05 -27.61 20.18
N PRO A 166 -20.65 -28.55 19.43
CA PRO A 166 -21.24 -28.30 18.11
C PRO A 166 -22.34 -27.21 18.12
N THR A 167 -22.79 -26.79 19.30
CA THR A 167 -23.76 -25.71 19.50
C THR A 167 -23.22 -24.30 19.24
N VAL A 168 -21.92 -24.01 19.41
CA VAL A 168 -21.40 -22.62 19.28
C VAL A 168 -21.19 -22.20 17.81
N SER A 169 -20.87 -23.14 16.92
CA SER A 169 -20.70 -22.87 15.48
C SER A 169 -22.02 -22.45 14.80
N ILE A 170 -23.16 -22.89 15.32
CA ILE A 170 -24.48 -22.53 14.76
C ILE A 170 -24.89 -21.11 15.17
N GLU A 171 -24.54 -20.69 16.40
CA GLU A 171 -24.91 -19.38 16.96
C GLU A 171 -24.18 -18.23 16.26
N LEU A 172 -22.87 -18.37 16.00
CA LEU A 172 -22.08 -17.37 15.26
C LEU A 172 -22.55 -17.22 13.80
N THR A 173 -23.03 -18.29 13.19
CA THR A 173 -23.59 -18.25 11.83
C THR A 173 -24.97 -17.56 11.82
N LYS A 174 -25.79 -17.76 12.86
CA LYS A 174 -27.09 -17.10 13.03
C LYS A 174 -26.95 -15.60 13.30
N HIS A 175 -25.96 -15.21 14.10
CA HIS A 175 -25.74 -13.80 14.43
C HIS A 175 -25.19 -12.99 13.24
N ARG A 176 -24.39 -13.62 12.36
CA ARG A 176 -23.91 -13.00 11.12
C ARG A 176 -25.03 -12.82 10.08
N ARG A 177 -25.99 -13.75 10.03
CA ARG A 177 -27.15 -13.65 9.12
C ARG A 177 -28.14 -12.57 9.55
N LYS A 178 -28.34 -12.34 10.85
CA LYS A 178 -29.19 -11.25 11.36
C LYS A 178 -28.65 -9.85 11.03
N ARG A 179 -27.32 -9.66 10.96
CA ARG A 179 -26.75 -8.35 10.57
C ARG A 179 -26.85 -8.02 9.08
N LEU A 180 -27.15 -9.00 8.22
CA LEU A 180 -27.31 -8.78 6.78
C LEU A 180 -28.76 -8.46 6.36
N HIS A 181 -29.74 -8.60 7.27
CA HIS A 181 -31.15 -8.28 7.01
C HIS A 181 -31.66 -7.05 7.79
N HIS A 182 -30.79 -6.32 8.48
CA HIS A 182 -31.09 -4.98 8.98
C HIS A 182 -30.42 -3.95 8.08
N GLU A 183 -30.89 -3.92 6.83
CA GLU A 183 -30.83 -2.72 6.01
C GLU A 183 -31.91 -1.76 6.57
N PRO A 184 -31.55 -0.54 7.00
CA PRO A 184 -32.53 0.41 7.50
C PRO A 184 -33.39 0.90 6.33
N THR A 185 -34.65 0.47 6.31
CA THR A 185 -35.70 1.06 5.49
C THR A 185 -35.75 2.57 5.74
N GLU A 186 -35.71 3.32 4.64
CA GLU A 186 -35.83 4.77 4.58
C GLU A 186 -36.90 5.30 5.55
N THR A 187 -36.43 6.18 6.43
CA THR A 187 -37.23 7.04 7.29
C THR A 187 -38.13 7.95 6.45
N SER A 188 -39.43 7.75 6.60
CA SER A 188 -40.52 8.65 6.23
C SER A 188 -40.21 10.13 6.56
N PRO A 189 -40.58 11.09 5.70
CA PRO A 189 -40.49 12.51 6.02
C PRO A 189 -41.48 12.89 7.15
N PRO A 190 -41.13 13.89 7.99
CA PRO A 190 -41.98 14.32 9.10
C PRO A 190 -43.22 15.11 8.61
N PRO A 191 -44.36 15.00 9.32
CA PRO A 191 -45.59 15.70 8.96
C PRO A 191 -45.48 17.21 9.20
N SER A 192 -46.05 17.99 8.29
CA SER A 192 -46.15 19.45 8.36
C SER A 192 -47.06 19.90 9.51
N PRO A 193 -46.74 21.02 10.19
CA PRO A 193 -47.56 21.55 11.28
C PRO A 193 -48.93 22.07 10.79
N PRO A 194 -49.98 22.02 11.64
CA PRO A 194 -51.34 22.46 11.33
C PRO A 194 -51.44 23.99 11.17
N PRO A 195 -52.51 24.48 10.50
CA PRO A 195 -52.66 25.87 10.03
C PRO A 195 -52.75 26.92 11.14
#